data_AF-A0A938HD78-F1
#
_entry.id   AF-A0A938HD78-F1
#
_cell.length_a   1.000
_cell.length_b   1.000
_cell.length_c   1.000
_cell.angle_alpha   90.00
_cell.angle_beta   90.00
_cell.angle_gamma   90.00
#
_symmetry.space_group_name_H-M   'P 1'
#
loop_
_entity.id
_entity.type
_entity.pdbx_description
1 polymer ?
#
loop_
_entity_poly.entity_id
_entity_poly.type
_entity_poly.pdbx_seq_one_letter_code
_entity_poly.pdbx_strand_id
1 'polypeptide(L)'
;MVEDPLAERTFWMKDPWGNRFQLVHGQSWFDAEPLAVGGVCGAVIGVSDMDRAVAFYTQVLGIREIVYDRSGVFADLPEATEVRRVLLRKVGENFGAFSRLLGNTRIELIQRLDGQGVKIFEGRCWGDRGFIHLCFDSINLEGLKNRAESMGHLFTVDSDQTFRMGKAGGRFAYLEDPDGTLIEMVETHKVPLFKPLGLYLDLQRRGMYKVLPDWMLRIMGWSKRND
;
A
#
# COMPACT_ATOMS: atom_id res chain seq x y z
N MET A 1 -2.39 -24.84 8.15
CA MET A 1 -3.15 -23.61 7.84
C MET A 1 -4.15 -23.41 8.94
N VAL A 2 -4.33 -22.17 9.35
CA VAL A 2 -5.25 -21.74 10.41
C VAL A 2 -6.20 -20.69 9.83
N GLU A 3 -7.26 -20.38 10.55
CA GLU A 3 -8.23 -19.37 10.13
C GLU A 3 -7.87 -18.00 10.72
N ASP A 4 -8.01 -16.97 9.91
CA ASP A 4 -7.87 -15.57 10.32
C ASP A 4 -9.20 -15.06 10.96
N PRO A 5 -9.27 -13.79 11.40
CA PRO A 5 -10.50 -13.22 11.96
C PRO A 5 -11.71 -13.22 11.01
N LEU A 6 -11.50 -13.41 9.70
CA LEU A 6 -12.54 -13.53 8.68
C LEU A 6 -12.94 -15.00 8.40
N ALA A 7 -12.39 -15.95 9.15
CA ALA A 7 -12.51 -17.39 8.87
C ALA A 7 -11.93 -17.80 7.51
N GLU A 8 -11.00 -17.01 6.95
CA GLU A 8 -10.26 -17.35 5.74
C GLU A 8 -8.99 -18.14 6.11
N ARG A 9 -8.62 -19.14 5.31
CA ARG A 9 -7.40 -19.91 5.56
C ARG A 9 -6.17 -19.05 5.27
N THR A 10 -5.26 -19.01 6.23
CA THR A 10 -4.02 -18.25 6.14
C THR A 10 -2.83 -19.02 6.71
N PHE A 11 -1.62 -18.55 6.38
CA PHE A 11 -0.40 -18.91 7.06
C PHE A 11 0.66 -17.83 6.87
N TRP A 12 1.60 -17.77 7.82
CA TRP A 12 2.77 -16.89 7.77
C TRP A 12 4.00 -17.63 7.28
N MET A 13 4.86 -16.91 6.58
CA MET A 13 6.17 -17.39 6.18
C MET A 13 7.23 -16.30 6.38
N LYS A 14 8.49 -16.72 6.41
CA LYS A 14 9.64 -15.83 6.48
C LYS A 14 10.53 -16.08 5.27
N ASP A 15 11.07 -15.01 4.70
CA ASP A 15 12.17 -15.13 3.75
C ASP A 15 13.50 -15.45 4.47
N PRO A 16 14.61 -15.71 3.74
CA PRO A 16 15.92 -15.97 4.34
C PRO A 16 16.50 -14.82 5.18
N TRP A 17 15.91 -13.62 5.13
CA TRP A 17 16.34 -12.44 5.88
C TRP A 17 15.39 -12.12 7.04
N GLY A 18 14.41 -12.98 7.30
CA GLY A 18 13.46 -12.86 8.40
C GLY A 18 12.28 -11.92 8.15
N ASN A 19 12.13 -11.38 6.93
CA ASN A 19 10.95 -10.59 6.59
C ASN A 19 9.71 -11.50 6.56
N ARG A 20 8.64 -11.04 7.19
CA ARG A 20 7.40 -11.81 7.34
C ARG A 20 6.46 -11.53 6.18
N PHE A 21 5.85 -12.59 5.66
CA PHE A 21 4.78 -12.53 4.66
C PHE A 21 3.61 -13.35 5.17
N GLN A 22 2.40 -12.85 4.96
CA GLN A 22 1.17 -13.58 5.22
C GLN A 22 0.50 -13.89 3.89
N LEU A 23 0.18 -15.17 3.66
CA LEU A 23 -0.66 -15.53 2.54
C LEU A 23 -2.12 -15.47 2.97
N VAL A 24 -2.91 -14.71 2.22
CA VAL A 24 -4.34 -14.48 2.45
C VAL A 24 -5.11 -14.75 1.16
N HIS A 25 -6.42 -14.93 1.28
CA HIS A 25 -7.28 -15.05 0.11
C HIS A 25 -7.34 -13.72 -0.67
N GLY A 26 -7.11 -13.81 -1.99
CA GLY A 26 -7.17 -12.67 -2.90
C GLY A 26 -8.61 -12.24 -3.16
N GLN A 27 -8.88 -10.94 -3.07
CA GLN A 27 -10.23 -10.37 -3.23
C GLN A 27 -10.48 -9.72 -4.60
N SER A 28 -9.43 -9.42 -5.35
CA SER A 28 -9.51 -8.77 -6.65
C SER A 28 -8.32 -9.17 -7.50
N TRP A 29 -8.54 -9.29 -8.81
CA TRP A 29 -7.54 -9.77 -9.77
C TRP A 29 -7.61 -8.92 -11.03
N PHE A 30 -6.48 -8.40 -11.49
CA PHE A 30 -6.39 -7.74 -12.79
C PHE A 30 -6.30 -8.77 -13.93
N ASP A 31 -5.43 -9.77 -13.77
CA ASP A 31 -5.27 -10.89 -14.68
C ASP A 31 -5.20 -12.20 -13.89
N ALA A 32 -5.76 -13.27 -14.46
CA ALA A 32 -5.76 -14.61 -13.88
C ALA A 32 -4.59 -15.42 -14.45
N GLU A 33 -3.35 -15.00 -14.16
CA GLU A 33 -2.18 -15.80 -14.52
C GLU A 33 -2.14 -17.10 -13.71
N PRO A 34 -1.63 -18.21 -14.28
CA PRO A 34 -1.58 -19.52 -13.63
C PRO A 34 -0.44 -19.60 -12.59
N LEU A 35 -0.29 -18.56 -11.76
CA LEU A 35 0.68 -18.51 -10.66
C LEU A 35 0.03 -19.00 -9.37
N ALA A 36 0.83 -19.59 -8.50
CA ALA A 36 0.36 -20.06 -7.19
C ALA A 36 -0.02 -18.91 -6.23
N VAL A 37 0.49 -17.69 -6.45
CA VAL A 37 0.26 -16.51 -5.61
C VAL A 37 0.05 -15.27 -6.49
N GLY A 38 -0.90 -14.42 -6.12
CA GLY A 38 -1.36 -13.27 -6.93
C GLY A 38 -0.60 -11.95 -6.78
N GLY A 39 0.38 -11.88 -5.88
CA GLY A 39 1.12 -10.67 -5.57
C GLY A 39 0.74 -10.03 -4.23
N VAL A 40 1.18 -8.79 -4.02
CA VAL A 40 0.98 -8.05 -2.77
C VAL A 40 -0.39 -7.38 -2.79
N CYS A 41 -1.22 -7.66 -1.79
CA CYS A 41 -2.57 -7.07 -1.65
C CYS A 41 -2.73 -6.15 -0.43
N GLY A 42 -1.64 -5.91 0.31
CA GLY A 42 -1.71 -5.15 1.55
C GLY A 42 -0.46 -5.24 2.41
N ALA A 43 -0.57 -4.71 3.62
CA ALA A 43 0.48 -4.73 4.63
C ALA A 43 -0.11 -4.93 6.03
N VAL A 44 0.72 -5.46 6.93
CA VAL A 44 0.43 -5.55 8.36
C VAL A 44 1.37 -4.61 9.10
N ILE A 45 0.81 -3.75 9.95
CA ILE A 45 1.53 -2.66 10.62
C ILE A 45 1.28 -2.75 12.12
N GLY A 46 2.35 -2.80 12.89
CA GLY A 46 2.28 -2.69 14.35
C GLY A 46 2.10 -1.24 14.76
N VAL A 47 1.13 -0.95 15.61
CA VAL A 47 0.79 0.41 16.07
C VAL A 47 0.77 0.48 17.59
N SER A 48 1.16 1.63 18.16
CA SER A 48 1.13 1.83 19.61
C SER A 48 -0.24 2.24 20.14
N ASP A 49 -1.03 2.94 19.32
CA ASP A 49 -2.37 3.43 19.64
C ASP A 49 -3.29 3.21 18.43
N MET A 50 -4.23 2.27 18.56
CA MET A 50 -5.11 1.88 17.47
C MET A 50 -6.02 3.03 17.02
N ASP A 51 -6.54 3.84 17.94
CA ASP A 51 -7.51 4.87 17.58
C ASP A 51 -6.82 5.99 16.80
N ARG A 52 -5.60 6.37 17.19
CA ARG A 52 -4.77 7.30 16.42
C ARG A 52 -4.40 6.75 15.05
N ALA A 53 -4.01 5.49 14.96
CA ALA A 53 -3.67 4.86 13.69
C ALA A 53 -4.88 4.75 12.77
N VAL A 54 -6.02 4.28 13.26
CA VAL A 54 -7.28 4.21 12.50
C VAL A 54 -7.68 5.59 12.01
N ALA A 55 -7.60 6.63 12.84
CA ALA A 55 -7.87 8.00 12.43
C ALA A 55 -6.95 8.43 11.27
N PHE A 56 -5.65 8.16 11.35
CA PHE A 56 -4.70 8.46 10.27
C PHE A 56 -5.05 7.74 8.96
N TYR A 57 -5.14 6.41 8.96
CA TYR A 57 -5.37 5.64 7.73
C TYR A 57 -6.76 5.92 7.11
N THR A 58 -7.78 6.18 7.92
CA THR A 58 -9.14 6.44 7.43
C THR A 58 -9.36 7.90 7.00
N GLN A 59 -8.89 8.87 7.79
CA GLN A 59 -9.20 10.28 7.58
C GLN A 59 -8.14 10.97 6.72
N VAL A 60 -6.85 10.71 6.96
CA VAL A 60 -5.76 11.26 6.14
C VAL A 60 -5.68 10.51 4.82
N LEU A 61 -5.40 9.20 4.86
CA LEU A 61 -5.18 8.39 3.64
C LEU A 61 -6.48 7.96 2.93
N GLY A 62 -7.63 8.07 3.59
CA GLY A 62 -8.93 7.79 2.96
C GLY A 62 -9.28 6.30 2.85
N ILE A 63 -8.62 5.40 3.58
CA ILE A 63 -8.90 3.96 3.61
C ILE A 63 -10.00 3.70 4.64
N ARG A 64 -11.26 3.93 4.26
CA ARG A 64 -12.36 4.11 5.22
C ARG A 64 -13.10 2.85 5.64
N GLU A 65 -12.99 1.76 4.89
CA GLU A 65 -13.75 0.55 5.21
C GLU A 65 -13.07 -0.23 6.32
N ILE A 66 -13.69 -0.31 7.49
CA ILE A 66 -13.28 -1.21 8.56
C ILE A 66 -13.95 -2.56 8.31
N VAL A 67 -13.15 -3.55 7.93
CA VAL A 67 -13.62 -4.91 7.66
C VAL A 67 -13.85 -5.68 8.97
N TYR A 68 -12.97 -5.50 9.94
CA TYR A 68 -13.17 -5.94 11.32
C TYR A 68 -12.36 -5.08 12.30
N ASP A 69 -12.81 -5.06 13.55
CA ASP A 69 -12.08 -4.57 14.73
C ASP A 69 -12.32 -5.59 15.85
N ARG A 70 -11.27 -6.32 16.25
CA ARG A 70 -11.37 -7.41 17.22
C ARG A 70 -10.19 -7.43 18.16
N SER A 71 -10.45 -7.75 19.42
CA SER A 71 -9.42 -7.98 20.43
C SER A 71 -9.39 -9.44 20.88
N GLY A 72 -8.20 -9.91 21.24
CA GLY A 72 -7.99 -11.23 21.81
C GLY A 72 -6.65 -11.84 21.43
N VAL A 73 -6.54 -13.15 21.64
CA VAL A 73 -5.41 -13.98 21.19
C VAL A 73 -5.83 -14.71 19.93
N PHE A 74 -5.03 -14.62 18.87
CA PHE A 74 -5.38 -15.14 17.56
C PHE A 74 -4.41 -16.24 17.14
N ALA A 75 -4.95 -17.40 16.77
CA ALA A 75 -4.16 -18.57 16.41
C ALA A 75 -3.37 -18.41 15.09
N ASP A 76 -3.77 -17.46 14.23
CA ASP A 76 -3.05 -17.14 13.00
C ASP A 76 -1.83 -16.26 13.19
N LEU A 77 -1.72 -15.53 14.32
CA LEU A 77 -0.54 -14.70 14.55
C LEU A 77 0.67 -15.56 14.94
N PRO A 78 1.90 -15.18 14.53
CA PRO A 78 3.11 -15.94 14.85
C PRO A 78 3.43 -16.02 16.36
N GLU A 79 2.85 -15.13 17.15
CA GLU A 79 3.09 -14.98 18.59
C GLU A 79 1.74 -14.96 19.31
N ALA A 80 1.60 -15.79 20.35
CA ALA A 80 0.40 -15.85 21.18
C ALA A 80 0.37 -14.69 22.17
N THR A 81 -0.10 -13.54 21.67
CA THR A 81 -0.17 -12.27 22.40
C THR A 81 -1.58 -11.71 22.31
N GLU A 82 -2.04 -11.10 23.41
CA GLU A 82 -3.29 -10.34 23.41
C GLU A 82 -3.12 -9.05 22.60
N VAL A 83 -3.93 -8.90 21.56
CA VAL A 83 -3.86 -7.77 20.62
C VAL A 83 -5.25 -7.23 20.31
N ARG A 84 -5.32 -5.96 19.87
CA ARG A 84 -6.43 -5.42 19.07
C ARG A 84 -5.99 -5.40 17.61
N ARG A 85 -6.81 -5.97 16.71
CA ARG A 85 -6.56 -6.04 15.27
C ARG A 85 -7.67 -5.28 14.54
N VAL A 86 -7.27 -4.36 13.66
CA VAL A 86 -8.20 -3.64 12.78
C VAL A 86 -7.77 -3.83 11.33
N LEU A 87 -8.65 -4.41 10.52
CA LEU A 87 -8.42 -4.55 9.08
C LEU A 87 -9.14 -3.44 8.34
N LEU A 88 -8.38 -2.56 7.71
CA LEU A 88 -8.88 -1.53 6.82
C LEU A 88 -8.80 -2.02 5.38
N ARG A 89 -9.80 -1.67 4.58
CA ARG A 89 -9.85 -1.97 3.14
C ARG A 89 -10.09 -0.72 2.32
N LYS A 90 -9.36 -0.62 1.22
CA LYS A 90 -9.67 0.24 0.09
C LYS A 90 -10.16 -0.68 -1.03
N VAL A 91 -11.41 -0.50 -1.44
CA VAL A 91 -11.93 -1.17 -2.64
C VAL A 91 -11.33 -0.47 -3.87
N GLY A 92 -10.88 -1.25 -4.85
CA GLY A 92 -10.47 -0.73 -6.14
C GLY A 92 -11.64 -0.05 -6.81
N GLU A 93 -11.68 1.28 -6.75
CA GLU A 93 -12.74 2.07 -7.38
C GLU A 93 -12.55 2.10 -8.90
N ASN A 94 -13.59 2.36 -9.69
CA ASN A 94 -13.42 2.71 -11.11
C ASN A 94 -12.98 4.18 -11.27
N PHE A 95 -12.00 4.59 -10.45
CA PHE A 95 -11.53 5.95 -10.32
C PHE A 95 -10.02 5.95 -10.16
N GLY A 96 -9.33 6.66 -11.04
CA GLY A 96 -7.88 6.70 -11.11
C GLY A 96 -7.28 5.79 -12.17
N ALA A 97 -6.20 6.25 -12.81
CA ALA A 97 -5.58 5.61 -13.97
C ALA A 97 -5.25 4.13 -13.73
N PHE A 98 -4.70 3.78 -12.57
CA PHE A 98 -4.21 2.43 -12.25
C PHE A 98 -5.12 1.62 -11.33
N SER A 99 -6.31 2.13 -11.01
CA SER A 99 -7.22 1.49 -10.06
C SER A 99 -7.56 0.04 -10.39
N ARG A 100 -7.81 -0.29 -11.66
CA ARG A 100 -8.04 -1.67 -12.12
C ARG A 100 -6.82 -2.59 -11.96
N LEU A 101 -5.61 -2.04 -12.10
CA LEU A 101 -4.37 -2.79 -11.95
C LEU A 101 -4.07 -3.07 -10.47
N LEU A 102 -4.23 -2.06 -9.62
CA LEU A 102 -3.91 -2.14 -8.19
C LEU A 102 -4.99 -2.87 -7.39
N GLY A 103 -6.25 -2.79 -7.82
CA GLY A 103 -7.36 -3.49 -7.21
C GLY A 103 -7.62 -3.07 -5.76
N ASN A 104 -8.10 -4.01 -4.96
CA ASN A 104 -8.35 -3.80 -3.54
C ASN A 104 -7.03 -3.81 -2.76
N THR A 105 -6.91 -2.93 -1.77
CA THR A 105 -5.77 -2.89 -0.84
C THR A 105 -6.27 -3.10 0.58
N ARG A 106 -5.52 -3.88 1.37
CA ARG A 106 -5.78 -4.07 2.80
C ARG A 106 -4.64 -3.51 3.65
N ILE A 107 -4.96 -2.84 4.75
CA ILE A 107 -3.99 -2.47 5.79
C ILE A 107 -4.50 -3.06 7.09
N GLU A 108 -3.77 -4.02 7.64
CA GLU A 108 -4.08 -4.59 8.93
C GLU A 108 -3.21 -3.91 10.01
N LEU A 109 -3.88 -3.28 10.97
CA LEU A 109 -3.24 -2.66 12.11
C LEU A 109 -3.29 -3.63 13.28
N ILE A 110 -2.18 -3.79 13.99
CA ILE A 110 -2.07 -4.65 15.17
C ILE A 110 -1.49 -3.84 16.32
N GLN A 111 -2.28 -3.68 17.39
CA GLN A 111 -1.83 -3.10 18.65
C GLN A 111 -1.68 -4.22 19.70
N ARG A 112 -0.53 -4.30 20.37
CA ARG A 112 -0.37 -5.16 21.55
C ARG A 112 -1.14 -4.59 22.73
N LEU A 113 -1.86 -5.45 23.45
CA LEU A 113 -2.58 -5.10 24.67
C LEU A 113 -1.85 -5.61 25.93
N ASP A 114 -0.92 -6.56 25.76
CA ASP A 114 -0.11 -7.14 26.83
C ASP A 114 1.22 -6.40 27.11
N GLY A 115 1.49 -5.30 26.41
CA GLY A 115 2.73 -4.54 26.54
C GLY A 115 3.02 -3.65 25.33
N GLN A 116 4.25 -3.12 25.26
CA GLN A 116 4.69 -2.30 24.14
C GLN A 116 5.23 -3.15 22.99
N GLY A 117 4.90 -2.76 21.76
CA GLY A 117 5.51 -3.31 20.55
C GLY A 117 6.97 -2.90 20.41
N VAL A 118 7.72 -3.63 19.57
CA VAL A 118 9.10 -3.29 19.20
C VAL A 118 9.16 -2.80 17.75
N LYS A 119 10.00 -1.79 17.50
CA LYS A 119 10.24 -1.29 16.14
C LYS A 119 11.17 -2.25 15.39
N ILE A 120 10.59 -3.20 14.67
CA ILE A 120 11.34 -4.27 13.97
C ILE A 120 12.28 -3.77 12.86
N PHE A 121 12.15 -2.51 12.46
CA PHE A 121 12.98 -1.84 11.45
C PHE A 121 13.81 -0.69 12.03
N GLU A 122 13.92 -0.59 13.35
CA GLU A 122 14.75 0.41 14.01
C GLU A 122 16.21 0.30 13.56
N GLY A 123 16.85 1.44 13.30
CA GLY A 123 18.26 1.52 12.91
C GLY A 123 18.57 1.07 11.48
N ARG A 124 17.56 0.79 10.64
CA ARG A 124 17.78 0.45 9.22
C ARG A 124 18.11 1.68 8.37
N CYS A 125 19.00 1.47 7.41
CA CYS A 125 19.42 2.44 6.41
C CYS A 125 18.92 2.07 5.01
N TRP A 126 18.94 3.05 4.10
CA TRP A 126 18.61 2.82 2.70
C TRP A 126 19.58 1.82 2.08
N GLY A 127 19.07 0.74 1.48
CA GLY A 127 19.87 -0.37 0.97
C GLY A 127 19.93 -1.60 1.89
N ASP A 128 19.44 -1.49 3.12
CA ASP A 128 19.28 -2.66 3.99
C ASP A 128 18.21 -3.62 3.47
N ARG A 129 18.35 -4.90 3.83
CA ARG A 129 17.45 -5.96 3.36
C ARG A 129 16.10 -5.88 4.08
N GLY A 130 15.03 -5.78 3.30
CA GLY A 130 13.65 -5.85 3.77
C GLY A 130 12.76 -4.77 3.18
N PHE A 131 11.72 -4.40 3.91
CA PHE A 131 10.80 -3.33 3.53
C PHE A 131 11.33 -1.96 3.96
N ILE A 132 11.12 -0.94 3.13
CA ILE A 132 11.59 0.44 3.36
C ILE A 132 10.46 1.43 3.62
N HIS A 133 9.31 1.24 2.98
CA HIS A 133 8.12 2.08 3.11
C HIS A 133 6.89 1.33 2.58
N LEU A 134 5.70 1.91 2.80
CA LEU A 134 4.48 1.56 2.07
C LEU A 134 4.18 2.63 1.03
N CYS A 135 4.04 2.21 -0.23
CA CYS A 135 3.84 3.12 -1.35
C CYS A 135 2.40 3.05 -1.87
N PHE A 136 1.74 4.19 -2.01
CA PHE A 136 0.39 4.30 -2.57
C PHE A 136 0.39 5.15 -3.85
N ASP A 137 -0.26 4.63 -4.90
CA ASP A 137 -0.70 5.46 -6.01
C ASP A 137 -1.76 6.46 -5.52
N SER A 138 -1.50 7.72 -5.84
CA SER A 138 -2.22 8.87 -5.29
C SER A 138 -2.64 9.79 -6.41
N ILE A 139 -3.80 10.40 -6.24
CA ILE A 139 -4.30 11.42 -7.14
C ILE A 139 -4.65 12.62 -6.31
N ASN A 140 -4.29 13.79 -6.81
CA ASN A 140 -4.37 15.07 -6.13
C ASN A 140 -3.54 15.08 -4.84
N LEU A 141 -2.22 14.94 -4.98
CA LEU A 141 -1.30 15.04 -3.83
C LEU A 141 -1.41 16.38 -3.11
N GLU A 142 -1.76 17.44 -3.81
CA GLU A 142 -2.01 18.74 -3.21
C GLU A 142 -3.21 18.71 -2.26
N GLY A 143 -4.32 18.09 -2.67
CA GLY A 143 -5.48 17.89 -1.80
C GLY A 143 -5.18 16.98 -0.60
N LEU A 144 -4.37 15.93 -0.81
CA LEU A 144 -3.94 15.06 0.28
C LEU A 144 -3.05 15.81 1.27
N LYS A 145 -2.10 16.60 0.79
CA LYS A 145 -1.21 17.44 1.59
C LYS A 145 -2.02 18.38 2.48
N ASN A 146 -2.90 19.18 1.89
CA ASN A 146 -3.77 20.11 2.63
C ASN A 146 -4.59 19.39 3.71
N ARG A 147 -5.11 18.19 3.41
CA ARG A 147 -5.84 17.38 4.39
C ARG A 147 -4.92 16.91 5.52
N ALA A 148 -3.77 16.34 5.19
CA ALA A 148 -2.80 15.84 6.16
C ALA A 148 -2.35 16.96 7.09
N GLU A 149 -2.00 18.13 6.55
CA GLU A 149 -1.59 19.31 7.31
C GLU A 149 -2.69 19.81 8.25
N SER A 150 -3.95 19.85 7.80
CA SER A 150 -5.10 20.23 8.64
C SER A 150 -5.33 19.30 9.84
N MET A 151 -4.78 18.09 9.77
CA MET A 151 -4.85 17.06 10.81
C MET A 151 -3.54 16.91 11.60
N GLY A 152 -2.55 17.79 11.37
CA GLY A 152 -1.27 17.76 12.07
C GLY A 152 -0.25 16.76 11.52
N HIS A 153 -0.47 16.23 10.31
CA HIS A 153 0.45 15.31 9.63
C HIS A 153 1.13 16.02 8.46
N LEU A 154 2.36 16.50 8.67
CA LEU A 154 3.14 17.17 7.63
C LEU A 154 3.81 16.17 6.70
N PHE A 155 3.97 16.54 5.43
CA PHE A 155 4.85 15.80 4.52
C PHE A 155 6.31 16.07 4.91
N THR A 156 7.09 15.00 5.07
CA THR A 156 8.52 15.06 5.42
C THR A 156 9.37 15.31 4.18
N VAL A 157 8.94 14.81 3.03
CA VAL A 157 9.54 15.06 1.71
C VAL A 157 8.41 15.30 0.72
N ASP A 158 8.55 16.29 -0.15
CA ASP A 158 7.60 16.58 -1.22
C ASP A 158 8.38 17.11 -2.42
N SER A 159 8.27 16.45 -3.57
CA SER A 159 8.92 16.93 -4.79
C SER A 159 8.25 18.19 -5.34
N ASP A 160 7.04 18.53 -4.86
CA ASP A 160 6.15 19.64 -5.23
C ASP A 160 5.73 19.61 -6.70
N GLN A 161 6.71 19.68 -7.59
CA GLN A 161 6.58 19.58 -9.02
C GLN A 161 6.88 18.16 -9.53
N THR A 162 6.71 17.98 -10.85
CA THR A 162 7.02 16.71 -11.52
C THR A 162 8.50 16.41 -11.43
N PHE A 163 8.84 15.37 -10.67
CA PHE A 163 10.16 14.77 -10.68
C PHE A 163 10.31 13.83 -11.88
N ARG A 164 11.37 14.00 -12.67
CA ARG A 164 11.61 13.22 -13.90
C ARG A 164 12.57 12.08 -13.63
N MET A 165 12.09 10.84 -13.77
CA MET A 165 12.88 9.62 -13.66
C MET A 165 13.11 9.03 -15.05
N GLY A 166 13.91 9.74 -15.83
CA GLY A 166 14.18 9.42 -17.23
C GLY A 166 12.93 9.51 -18.10
N LYS A 167 12.32 8.36 -18.40
CA LYS A 167 11.18 8.20 -19.30
C LYS A 167 9.80 8.28 -18.60
N ALA A 168 9.79 8.23 -17.28
CA ALA A 168 8.59 8.42 -16.45
C ALA A 168 8.72 9.72 -15.62
N GLY A 169 7.61 10.20 -15.08
CA GLY A 169 7.61 11.32 -14.16
C GLY A 169 6.34 11.40 -13.32
N GLY A 170 6.48 11.95 -12.12
CA GLY A 170 5.40 12.10 -11.15
C GLY A 170 5.80 13.02 -10.01
N ARG A 171 4.87 13.30 -9.10
CA ARG A 171 5.17 13.94 -7.82
C ARG A 171 5.30 12.85 -6.76
N PHE A 172 6.31 12.99 -5.90
CA PHE A 172 6.62 12.05 -4.84
C PHE A 172 6.54 12.77 -3.52
N ALA A 173 5.81 12.19 -2.57
CA ALA A 173 5.69 12.72 -1.24
C ALA A 173 5.85 11.62 -0.20
N TYR A 174 6.36 11.98 0.96
CA TYR A 174 6.50 11.11 2.12
C TYR A 174 5.83 11.75 3.31
N LEU A 175 5.16 10.93 4.10
CA LEU A 175 4.69 11.25 5.44
C LEU A 175 4.85 10.03 6.34
N GLU A 176 4.77 10.26 7.64
CA GLU A 176 4.82 9.19 8.64
C GLU A 176 3.44 8.95 9.25
N ASP A 177 3.12 7.69 9.50
CA ASP A 177 1.99 7.34 10.38
C ASP A 177 2.30 7.78 11.84
N PRO A 178 1.34 7.66 12.78
CA PRO A 178 1.56 8.05 14.19
C PRO A 178 2.73 7.36 14.90
N ASP A 179 3.22 6.22 14.38
CA ASP A 179 4.29 5.40 14.94
C ASP A 179 5.64 5.56 14.21
N GLY A 180 5.68 6.33 13.12
CA GLY A 180 6.86 6.59 12.31
C GLY A 180 7.04 5.64 11.11
N THR A 181 6.01 4.88 10.72
CA THR A 181 6.04 4.09 9.49
C THR A 181 6.07 5.03 8.29
N LEU A 182 7.07 4.89 7.44
CA LEU A 182 7.20 5.69 6.22
C LEU A 182 6.13 5.31 5.19
N ILE A 183 5.31 6.29 4.84
CA ILE A 183 4.29 6.20 3.79
C ILE A 183 4.74 7.06 2.60
N GLU A 184 5.02 6.42 1.47
CA GLU A 184 5.27 7.07 0.19
C GLU A 184 3.96 7.23 -0.58
N MET A 185 3.77 8.40 -1.16
CA MET A 185 2.66 8.70 -2.04
C MET A 185 3.20 9.12 -3.41
N VAL A 186 2.74 8.46 -4.47
CA VAL A 186 3.18 8.71 -5.84
C VAL A 186 2.00 9.18 -6.68
N GLU A 187 2.09 10.40 -7.20
CA GLU A 187 1.17 10.90 -8.22
C GLU A 187 1.82 10.81 -9.59
N THR A 188 1.33 9.86 -10.39
CA THR A 188 1.91 9.57 -11.67
C THR A 188 1.44 10.58 -12.73
N HIS A 189 2.37 11.32 -13.33
CA HIS A 189 2.05 12.29 -14.38
C HIS A 189 2.31 11.75 -15.78
N LYS A 190 3.39 10.98 -15.94
CA LYS A 190 3.83 10.46 -17.25
C LYS A 190 4.38 9.04 -17.12
N VAL A 191 3.90 8.16 -18.00
CA VAL A 191 4.29 6.75 -18.05
C VAL A 191 4.60 6.27 -19.46
N PRO A 192 5.56 5.35 -19.64
CA PRO A 192 5.77 4.69 -20.92
C PRO A 192 4.60 3.74 -21.20
N LEU A 193 3.96 3.91 -22.37
CA LEU A 193 2.95 2.98 -22.85
C LEU A 193 3.64 1.83 -23.60
N PHE A 194 4.55 2.15 -24.53
CA PHE A 194 5.32 1.16 -25.28
C PHE A 194 6.75 1.67 -25.52
N LYS A 195 7.70 1.16 -24.74
CA LYS A 195 9.09 1.66 -24.73
C LYS A 195 9.79 1.56 -26.10
N PRO A 196 9.65 0.47 -26.89
CA PRO A 196 10.37 0.33 -28.17
C PRO A 196 10.04 1.41 -29.20
N LEU A 197 8.79 1.88 -29.25
CA LEU A 197 8.38 2.97 -30.16
C LEU A 197 8.45 4.35 -29.49
N GLY A 198 8.95 4.43 -28.26
CA GLY A 198 8.95 5.69 -27.50
C GLY A 198 7.54 6.28 -27.32
N LEU A 199 6.52 5.44 -27.19
CA LEU A 199 5.16 5.89 -26.94
C LEU A 199 4.94 6.09 -25.44
N TYR A 200 4.45 7.26 -25.07
CA TYR A 200 4.20 7.65 -23.67
C TYR A 200 2.78 8.17 -23.51
N LEU A 201 2.26 8.00 -22.30
CA LEU A 201 0.99 8.54 -21.88
C LEU A 201 1.22 9.63 -20.84
N ASP A 202 0.70 10.82 -21.12
CA ASP A 202 0.60 11.94 -20.19
C ASP A 202 -0.77 11.89 -19.51
N LEU A 203 -0.78 11.52 -18.23
CA LEU A 203 -1.99 11.34 -17.43
C LEU A 203 -2.59 12.69 -17.01
N GLN A 204 -1.79 13.75 -16.90
CA GLN A 204 -2.29 15.09 -16.60
C GLN A 204 -3.16 15.61 -17.75
N ARG A 205 -2.74 15.37 -19.00
CA ARG A 205 -3.52 15.74 -20.19
C ARG A 205 -4.74 14.84 -20.41
N ARG A 206 -4.61 13.54 -20.19
CA ARG A 206 -5.71 12.58 -20.37
C ARG A 206 -6.81 12.75 -19.32
N GLY A 207 -6.40 13.10 -18.10
CA GLY A 207 -7.21 13.09 -16.88
C GLY A 207 -6.82 11.91 -15.99
N MET A 208 -6.20 12.21 -14.85
CA MET A 208 -5.66 11.22 -13.90
C MET A 208 -6.75 10.35 -13.26
N TYR A 209 -7.97 10.89 -13.14
CA TYR A 209 -9.13 10.20 -12.59
C TYR A 209 -9.75 9.17 -13.52
N LYS A 210 -9.45 9.22 -14.83
CA LYS A 210 -10.00 8.25 -15.79
C LYS A 210 -9.23 6.95 -15.71
N VAL A 211 -9.93 5.84 -15.48
CA VAL A 211 -9.34 4.50 -15.48
C VAL A 211 -8.69 4.18 -16.82
N LEU A 212 -7.50 3.58 -16.82
CA LEU A 212 -6.88 3.09 -18.05
C LEU A 212 -7.61 1.84 -18.57
N PRO A 213 -7.89 1.76 -19.88
CA PRO A 213 -8.39 0.53 -20.48
C PRO A 213 -7.41 -0.63 -20.27
N ASP A 214 -7.95 -1.85 -20.09
CA ASP A 214 -7.16 -3.06 -19.82
C ASP A 214 -6.07 -3.31 -20.86
N TRP A 215 -6.33 -3.01 -22.14
CA TRP A 215 -5.34 -3.16 -23.20
C TRP A 215 -4.11 -2.26 -23.00
N MET A 216 -4.28 -1.03 -22.48
CA MET A 216 -3.16 -0.14 -22.19
C MET A 216 -2.30 -0.72 -21.06
N LEU A 217 -2.95 -1.16 -19.98
CA LEU A 217 -2.29 -1.77 -18.83
C LEU A 217 -1.53 -3.04 -19.23
N ARG A 218 -2.12 -3.89 -20.08
CA ARG A 218 -1.47 -5.09 -20.62
C ARG A 218 -0.22 -4.77 -21.46
N ILE A 219 -0.28 -3.75 -22.33
CA ILE A 219 0.89 -3.33 -23.13
C ILE A 219 2.02 -2.83 -22.22
N MET A 220 1.68 -2.04 -21.19
CA MET A 220 2.67 -1.54 -20.22
C MET A 220 3.36 -2.70 -19.48
N GLY A 221 2.60 -3.74 -19.11
CA GLY A 221 3.13 -4.96 -18.49
C GLY A 221 4.03 -5.77 -19.44
N TRP A 222 3.68 -5.85 -20.73
CA TRP A 222 4.46 -6.58 -21.73
C TRP A 222 5.85 -5.96 -21.95
N SER A 223 5.92 -4.63 -21.94
CA SER A 223 7.19 -3.90 -22.03
C SER A 223 8.13 -4.12 -20.84
N LYS A 224 7.66 -4.69 -19.72
CA LYS A 224 8.47 -4.99 -18.53
C LYS A 224 9.08 -6.40 -18.56
N ARG A 225 8.46 -7.35 -19.29
CA ARG A 225 8.96 -8.74 -19.39
C ARG A 225 10.11 -8.91 -20.38
N ASN A 226 10.30 -7.93 -21.27
CA ASN A 226 11.28 -7.96 -22.35
C ASN A 226 12.48 -7.02 -22.12
N ASP A 227 12.64 -6.52 -20.89
CA ASP A 227 13.85 -5.85 -20.39
C ASP A 227 14.62 -6.84 -19.48
#